data_AF-A0A9J6E421-F1
#
_entry.id   AF-A0A9J6E421-F1
#
_cell.length_a   1.000
_cell.length_b   1.000
_cell.length_c   1.000
_cell.angle_alpha   90.00
_cell.angle_beta   90.00
_cell.angle_gamma   90.00
#
_symmetry.space_group_name_H-M   'P 1'
#
loop_
_entity.id
_entity.type
_entity.pdbx_description
1 polymer ?
#
loop_
_entity_poly.entity_id
_entity_poly.type
_entity_poly.pdbx_seq_one_letter_code
_entity_poly.pdbx_strand_id
1 'polypeptide(L)'
;MCCVPQCTNRAVKDEISLHSFPLDVRLKKEWVERVRMGKPVTPPMKIPNCGHLIEDDLKKTAVPSRSMPIRTHEKEDLARIQEAAARDARASARHEHGSASQGTCWEPAQPVHVSPYEENPDGALCDTVGAFCTSGAAPGSAIDKLVLHCIVLLSNAGVVVDAVTCDNSTSNRSALNSLGVSGDIARVSTSFEHPWDSSEVIQVIIDPPHIFKCIRNSLLKAGKFLLPGDKEVQHFHFEALLDYEEQQAGLRAVPKLTKAHIRPNDFQKLSVKLAVQASLL
;
A
#
# COMPACT_ATOMS: atom_id res chain seq x y z
N MET A 1 29.37 -15.14 30.49
CA MET A 1 28.46 -13.98 30.36
C MET A 1 27.08 -14.51 30.00
N CYS A 2 26.04 -13.95 30.59
CA CYS A 2 24.66 -14.31 30.30
C CYS A 2 24.27 -13.89 28.87
N CYS A 3 23.56 -14.75 28.14
CA CYS A 3 23.04 -14.44 26.80
C CYS A 3 21.65 -13.78 26.80
N VAL A 4 21.07 -13.53 27.99
CA VAL A 4 19.84 -12.74 28.16
C VAL A 4 20.17 -11.24 27.99
N PRO A 5 19.41 -10.50 27.17
CA PRO A 5 19.62 -9.06 27.01
C PRO A 5 19.53 -8.32 28.34
N GLN A 6 20.46 -7.38 28.58
CA GLN A 6 20.52 -6.56 29.81
C GLN A 6 20.71 -7.34 31.13
N CYS A 7 21.01 -8.64 31.07
CA CYS A 7 21.33 -9.41 32.27
C CYS A 7 22.81 -9.23 32.63
N THR A 8 23.08 -8.60 33.77
CA THR A 8 24.43 -8.42 34.32
C THR A 8 24.89 -9.59 35.18
N ASN A 9 24.03 -10.61 35.41
CA ASN A 9 24.37 -11.76 36.23
C ASN A 9 25.55 -12.53 35.64
N ARG A 10 26.53 -12.76 36.51
CA ARG A 10 27.64 -13.69 36.28
C ARG A 10 27.39 -14.90 37.18
N ALA A 11 27.98 -16.05 36.83
CA ALA A 11 27.92 -17.20 37.71
C ALA A 11 28.64 -16.85 39.01
N VAL A 12 27.87 -16.58 40.07
CA VAL A 12 28.36 -16.48 41.44
C VAL A 12 28.13 -17.86 42.05
N LYS A 13 29.15 -18.37 42.74
CA LYS A 13 29.08 -19.67 43.40
C LYS A 13 27.92 -19.61 44.41
N ASP A 14 26.99 -20.55 44.29
CA ASP A 14 25.88 -20.81 45.22
C ASP A 14 24.58 -19.97 45.11
N GLU A 15 24.42 -19.09 44.10
CA GLU A 15 23.16 -18.32 43.91
C GLU A 15 22.46 -18.50 42.55
N ILE A 16 23.18 -18.88 41.49
CA ILE A 16 22.61 -18.92 40.13
C ILE A 16 23.07 -20.18 39.38
N SER A 17 22.13 -21.06 39.02
CA SER A 17 22.39 -22.21 38.16
C SER A 17 22.50 -21.80 36.68
N LEU A 18 23.48 -22.36 35.96
CA LEU A 18 23.64 -22.15 34.51
C LEU A 18 23.14 -23.37 33.73
N HIS A 19 22.23 -23.16 32.79
CA HIS A 19 21.65 -24.20 31.95
C HIS A 19 22.14 -24.10 30.51
N SER A 20 22.45 -25.26 29.92
CA SER A 20 22.76 -25.38 28.51
C SER A 20 21.47 -25.36 27.69
N PHE A 21 21.56 -24.97 26.41
CA PHE A 21 20.41 -25.06 25.50
C PHE A 21 19.94 -26.51 25.32
N PRO A 22 18.62 -26.74 25.15
CA PRO A 22 18.10 -28.06 24.83
C PRO A 22 18.73 -28.66 23.56
N LEU A 23 18.87 -29.98 23.55
CA LEU A 23 19.33 -30.73 22.37
C LEU A 23 18.24 -30.85 21.29
N ASP A 24 16.96 -30.77 21.69
CA ASP A 24 15.82 -30.76 20.77
C ASP A 24 15.83 -29.49 19.91
N VAL A 25 15.82 -29.67 18.59
CA VAL A 25 15.88 -28.59 17.60
C VAL A 25 14.70 -27.63 17.71
N ARG A 26 13.49 -28.13 17.97
CA ARG A 26 12.27 -27.32 18.05
C ARG A 26 12.29 -26.46 19.31
N LEU A 27 12.62 -27.07 20.44
CA LEU A 27 12.69 -26.36 21.72
C LEU A 27 13.85 -25.36 21.73
N LYS A 28 14.98 -25.72 21.13
CA LYS A 28 16.13 -24.81 20.95
C LYS A 28 15.74 -23.58 20.11
N LYS A 29 14.95 -23.75 19.05
CA LYS A 29 14.44 -22.63 18.24
C LYS A 29 13.53 -21.71 19.07
N GLU A 30 12.61 -22.28 19.84
CA GLU A 30 11.72 -21.54 20.75
C GLU A 30 12.49 -20.73 21.80
N TRP A 31 13.58 -21.30 22.33
CA TRP A 31 14.45 -20.63 23.29
C TRP A 31 15.21 -19.46 22.66
N VAL A 32 15.73 -19.64 21.44
CA VAL A 32 16.44 -18.59 20.68
C VAL A 32 15.52 -17.41 20.37
N GLU A 33 14.28 -17.69 19.94
CA GLU A 33 13.27 -16.69 19.64
C GLU A 33 12.86 -15.90 20.90
N ARG A 34 12.58 -16.59 22.01
CA ARG A 34 12.18 -15.91 23.26
C ARG A 34 13.29 -15.10 23.91
N VAL A 35 14.54 -15.56 23.83
CA VAL A 35 15.71 -14.82 24.34
C VAL A 35 16.17 -13.74 23.35
N ARG A 36 15.53 -13.67 22.16
CA ARG A 36 15.81 -12.67 21.10
C ARG A 36 17.29 -12.66 20.72
N MET A 37 17.88 -13.83 20.48
CA MET A 37 19.29 -13.96 20.10
C MET A 37 19.46 -13.82 18.59
N GLY A 38 20.17 -12.78 18.15
CA GLY A 38 20.52 -12.56 16.73
C GLY A 38 21.77 -13.30 16.26
N LYS A 39 22.30 -14.26 17.03
CA LYS A 39 23.51 -15.05 16.70
C LYS A 39 23.23 -16.54 16.87
N PRO A 40 23.87 -17.41 16.07
CA PRO A 40 23.69 -18.86 16.19
C PRO A 40 24.19 -19.36 17.55
N VAL A 41 23.44 -20.30 18.13
CA VAL A 41 23.77 -20.91 19.43
C VAL A 41 25.02 -21.77 19.29
N THR A 42 26.08 -21.41 20.01
CA THR A 42 27.31 -22.21 20.09
C THR A 42 27.31 -23.08 21.36
N PRO A 43 27.98 -24.26 21.35
CA PRO A 43 28.03 -25.18 22.50
C PRO A 43 28.43 -24.58 23.86
N PRO A 44 29.33 -23.57 23.96
CA PRO A 44 29.68 -22.99 25.26
C PRO A 44 28.63 -22.02 25.81
N MET A 45 27.56 -21.70 25.07
CA MET A 45 26.55 -20.74 25.51
C MET A 45 25.64 -21.34 26.58
N LYS A 46 25.52 -20.65 27.72
CA LYS A 46 24.68 -21.04 28.86
C LYS A 46 23.77 -19.89 29.28
N ILE A 47 22.56 -20.23 29.70
CA ILE A 47 21.56 -19.31 30.23
C ILE A 47 21.46 -19.50 31.75
N PRO A 48 21.65 -18.46 32.57
CA PRO A 48 21.43 -18.53 34.01
C PRO A 48 19.95 -18.60 34.35
N ASN A 49 19.60 -19.35 35.40
CA ASN A 49 18.29 -19.31 36.05
C ASN A 49 18.13 -18.00 36.84
N CYS A 50 18.03 -16.89 36.14
CA CYS A 50 17.64 -15.62 36.73
C CYS A 50 16.10 -15.55 36.78
N GLY A 51 15.53 -14.80 37.73
CA GLY A 51 14.08 -14.71 38.00
C GLY A 51 13.12 -14.37 36.84
N HIS A 52 13.63 -14.29 35.61
CA HIS A 52 12.86 -14.22 34.37
C HIS A 52 12.60 -15.62 33.77
N LEU A 53 13.03 -16.72 34.42
CA LEU A 53 12.96 -18.10 33.93
C LEU A 53 12.49 -19.07 35.03
N ILE A 54 11.37 -18.86 35.72
CA ILE A 54 11.03 -19.76 36.85
C ILE A 54 9.61 -20.32 36.74
N GLU A 55 9.53 -21.64 36.64
CA GLU A 55 9.00 -22.49 37.70
C GLU A 55 10.02 -23.59 37.99
N ASP A 56 10.13 -23.98 39.25
CA ASP A 56 11.13 -24.87 39.83
C ASP A 56 11.37 -26.15 39.00
N ASP A 57 12.66 -26.46 38.83
CA ASP A 57 13.21 -27.50 37.95
C ASP A 57 12.82 -27.34 36.47
N LEU A 58 13.80 -26.95 35.64
CA LEU A 58 13.72 -27.02 34.18
C LEU A 58 13.43 -28.45 33.73
N LYS A 59 12.14 -28.82 33.69
CA LYS A 59 11.64 -30.00 32.99
C LYS A 59 12.15 -29.91 31.55
N LYS A 60 12.36 -31.06 30.90
CA LYS A 60 12.90 -31.13 29.51
C LYS A 60 12.10 -30.32 28.47
N THR A 61 10.92 -29.81 28.82
CA THR A 61 9.99 -29.05 27.99
C THR A 61 9.83 -27.57 28.40
N ALA A 62 10.55 -27.10 29.41
CA ALA A 62 10.42 -25.74 29.90
C ALA A 62 10.95 -24.71 28.89
N VAL A 63 10.35 -23.52 28.84
CA VAL A 63 10.71 -22.41 27.95
C VAL A 63 10.87 -21.10 28.72
N PRO A 64 11.76 -20.19 28.27
CA PRO A 64 11.92 -18.87 28.88
C PRO A 64 10.62 -18.06 28.98
N SER A 65 10.43 -17.27 30.04
CA SER A 65 9.23 -16.45 30.19
C SER A 65 9.13 -15.36 29.11
N ARG A 66 7.90 -14.91 28.81
CA ARG A 66 7.62 -13.88 27.79
C ARG A 66 8.01 -12.46 28.23
N SER A 67 8.18 -12.20 29.53
CA SER A 67 8.44 -10.87 30.09
C SER A 67 9.93 -10.57 30.14
N MET A 68 10.59 -10.59 28.99
CA MET A 68 12.01 -10.26 28.88
C MET A 68 12.22 -8.75 28.73
N PRO A 69 13.24 -8.15 29.39
CA PRO A 69 13.55 -6.74 29.24
C PRO A 69 13.93 -6.38 27.80
N ILE A 70 13.39 -5.26 27.31
CA ILE A 70 13.55 -4.77 25.94
C ILE A 70 14.93 -4.11 25.78
N ARG A 71 15.64 -4.42 24.68
CA ARG A 71 16.96 -3.84 24.39
C ARG A 71 16.86 -2.34 24.14
N THR A 72 17.93 -1.59 24.40
CA THR A 72 17.93 -0.13 24.24
C THR A 72 17.60 0.31 22.82
N HIS A 73 18.19 -0.33 21.79
CA HIS A 73 17.85 -0.05 20.39
C HIS A 73 16.40 -0.45 20.03
N GLU A 74 15.88 -1.53 20.59
CA GLU A 74 14.47 -1.91 20.38
C GLU A 74 13.51 -0.85 20.95
N LYS A 75 13.89 -0.14 22.03
CA LYS A 75 13.10 0.99 22.55
C LYS A 75 13.12 2.19 21.61
N GLU A 76 14.26 2.49 20.99
CA GLU A 76 14.39 3.55 19.99
C GLU A 76 13.59 3.23 18.73
N ASP A 77 13.61 1.98 18.27
CA ASP A 77 12.83 1.53 17.12
C ASP A 77 11.33 1.55 17.41
N LEU A 78 10.91 1.11 18.60
CA LEU A 78 9.51 1.24 19.06
C LEU A 78 9.07 2.71 19.13
N ALA A 79 9.93 3.60 19.62
CA ALA A 79 9.65 5.03 19.64
C ALA A 79 9.52 5.61 18.22
N ARG A 80 10.39 5.22 17.28
CA ARG A 80 10.31 5.62 15.86
C ARG A 80 9.02 5.12 15.19
N ILE A 81 8.62 3.88 15.47
CA ILE A 81 7.37 3.29 14.97
C ILE A 81 6.16 4.03 15.54
N GLN A 82 6.17 4.34 16.84
CA GLN A 82 5.12 5.12 17.50
C GLN A 82 5.04 6.55 16.97
N GLU A 83 6.18 7.19 16.71
CA GLU A 83 6.23 8.52 16.10
C GLU A 83 5.73 8.54 14.65
N ALA A 84 6.05 7.50 13.87
CA ALA A 84 5.52 7.32 12.52
C ALA A 84 4.00 7.14 12.53
N ALA A 85 3.49 6.26 13.40
CA ALA A 85 2.04 6.08 13.59
C ALA A 85 1.35 7.37 14.07
N ALA A 86 1.99 8.14 14.96
CA ALA A 86 1.47 9.43 15.41
C ALA A 86 1.55 10.53 14.33
N ARG A 87 2.47 10.42 13.34
CA ARG A 87 2.51 11.30 12.16
C ARG A 87 1.38 10.96 11.20
N ASP A 88 1.13 9.67 10.95
CA ASP A 88 0.04 9.20 10.10
C ASP A 88 -1.34 9.53 10.70
N ALA A 89 -1.50 9.39 12.02
CA ALA A 89 -2.70 9.81 12.74
C ALA A 89 -2.95 11.33 12.62
N ARG A 90 -1.89 12.16 12.71
CA ARG A 90 -1.99 13.62 12.52
C ARG A 90 -2.31 14.00 11.08
N ALA A 91 -1.79 13.27 10.09
CA ALA A 91 -2.14 13.46 8.68
C ALA A 91 -3.62 13.13 8.44
N SER A 92 -4.12 12.06 9.05
CA SER A 92 -5.53 11.65 8.99
C SER A 92 -6.46 12.68 9.66
N ALA A 93 -6.10 13.18 10.85
CA ALA A 93 -6.89 14.20 11.56
C ALA A 93 -6.94 15.56 10.83
N ARG A 94 -5.89 15.93 10.07
CA ARG A 94 -5.94 17.12 9.19
C ARG A 94 -6.92 16.95 8.03
N HIS A 95 -7.11 15.73 7.55
CA HIS A 95 -8.14 15.40 6.56
C HIS A 95 -9.54 15.56 7.15
N GLU A 96 -9.75 15.15 8.41
CA GLU A 96 -11.04 15.28 9.11
C GLU A 96 -11.43 16.73 9.42
N HIS A 97 -10.49 17.58 9.87
CA HIS A 97 -10.77 18.99 10.14
C HIS A 97 -11.11 19.80 8.87
N GLY A 98 -10.66 19.36 7.69
CA GLY A 98 -11.10 19.92 6.41
C GLY A 98 -12.51 19.49 5.97
N SER A 99 -13.12 18.51 6.65
CA SER A 99 -14.42 17.92 6.31
C SER A 99 -15.59 18.36 7.21
N ALA A 100 -15.33 19.12 8.29
CA ALA A 100 -16.33 19.50 9.29
C ALA A 100 -17.44 20.47 8.81
N SER A 101 -17.53 20.74 7.50
CA SER A 101 -18.60 21.52 6.88
C SER A 101 -19.51 20.74 5.92
N GLN A 102 -19.39 19.41 5.80
CA GLN A 102 -20.30 18.61 4.98
C GLN A 102 -20.91 17.44 5.76
N GLY A 103 -22.24 17.37 5.74
CA GLY A 103 -23.04 16.36 6.44
C GLY A 103 -22.65 14.94 6.08
N THR A 104 -22.99 14.01 6.96
CA THR A 104 -22.77 12.57 6.83
C THR A 104 -23.32 12.04 5.51
N CYS A 105 -22.46 11.96 4.50
CA CYS A 105 -22.74 11.34 3.22
C CYS A 105 -22.22 9.91 3.31
N TRP A 106 -23.12 8.93 3.33
CA TRP A 106 -22.76 7.54 3.13
C TRP A 106 -22.19 7.41 1.71
N GLU A 107 -20.90 7.10 1.58
CA GLU A 107 -20.34 6.80 0.26
C GLU A 107 -20.96 5.48 -0.26
N PRO A 108 -21.34 5.42 -1.56
CA PRO A 108 -21.87 4.20 -2.13
C PRO A 108 -20.85 3.07 -2.04
N ALA A 109 -21.35 1.85 -1.79
CA ALA A 109 -20.53 0.65 -1.70
C ALA A 109 -19.58 0.54 -2.91
N GLN A 110 -18.31 0.23 -2.67
CA GLN A 110 -17.33 0.02 -3.74
C GLN A 110 -17.60 -1.36 -4.35
N PRO A 111 -18.14 -1.47 -5.57
CA PRO A 111 -18.43 -2.75 -6.17
C PRO A 111 -17.16 -3.30 -6.80
N VAL A 112 -16.88 -4.58 -6.54
CA VAL A 112 -15.85 -5.32 -7.28
C VAL A 112 -16.54 -6.01 -8.44
N HIS A 113 -16.10 -5.71 -9.65
CA HIS A 113 -16.61 -6.28 -10.89
C HIS A 113 -15.59 -7.24 -11.50
N VAL A 114 -16.10 -8.31 -12.11
CA VAL A 114 -15.31 -9.23 -12.93
C VAL A 114 -15.80 -9.13 -14.36
N SER A 115 -14.88 -8.97 -15.31
CA SER A 115 -15.15 -8.93 -16.74
C SER A 115 -14.22 -9.91 -17.45
N PRO A 116 -14.73 -10.74 -18.38
CA PRO A 116 -13.92 -11.62 -19.18
C PRO A 116 -13.07 -10.81 -20.16
N TYR A 117 -11.88 -11.32 -20.46
CA TYR A 117 -10.95 -10.76 -21.45
C TYR A 117 -11.15 -11.37 -22.86
N GLU A 118 -11.72 -12.57 -22.96
CA GLU A 118 -11.96 -13.20 -24.26
C GLU A 118 -13.18 -12.61 -24.99
N GLU A 119 -13.06 -12.47 -26.31
CA GLU A 119 -14.19 -12.26 -27.22
C GLU A 119 -15.12 -13.47 -27.15
N ASN A 120 -15.98 -13.51 -26.13
CA ASN A 120 -17.04 -14.49 -26.05
C ASN A 120 -18.07 -14.12 -27.13
N PRO A 121 -18.33 -14.99 -28.14
CA PRO A 121 -19.34 -14.73 -29.17
C PRO A 121 -20.75 -14.56 -28.59
N ASP A 122 -20.97 -14.97 -27.33
CA ASP A 122 -22.22 -14.85 -26.59
C ASP A 122 -22.36 -13.54 -25.76
N GLY A 123 -21.37 -12.65 -25.83
CA GLY A 123 -21.38 -11.32 -25.20
C GLY A 123 -20.49 -11.21 -23.95
N ALA A 124 -20.07 -9.98 -23.65
CA ALA A 124 -19.30 -9.66 -22.46
C ALA A 124 -20.17 -9.79 -21.19
N LEU A 125 -19.89 -10.80 -20.36
CA LEU A 125 -20.54 -10.99 -19.07
C LEU A 125 -19.84 -10.11 -18.02
N CYS A 126 -20.55 -9.16 -17.40
CA CYS A 126 -19.99 -8.36 -16.31
C CYS A 126 -20.84 -8.55 -15.06
N ASP A 127 -20.26 -9.21 -14.05
CA ASP A 127 -20.93 -9.53 -12.80
C ASP A 127 -20.26 -8.86 -11.60
N THR A 128 -21.08 -8.47 -10.61
CA THR A 128 -20.60 -7.94 -9.33
C THR A 128 -20.35 -9.09 -8.37
N VAL A 129 -19.14 -9.17 -7.83
CA VAL A 129 -18.71 -10.26 -6.94
C VAL A 129 -18.64 -9.85 -5.48
N GLY A 130 -18.75 -8.56 -5.19
CA GLY A 130 -18.79 -8.03 -3.83
C GLY A 130 -19.14 -6.55 -3.78
N ALA A 131 -19.79 -6.15 -2.70
CA ALA A 131 -20.10 -4.77 -2.38
C ALA A 131 -19.85 -4.53 -0.89
N PHE A 132 -18.98 -3.57 -0.58
CA PHE A 132 -18.55 -3.29 0.79
C PHE A 132 -18.85 -1.85 1.15
N CYS A 133 -19.44 -1.65 2.34
CA CYS A 133 -19.79 -0.34 2.85
C CYS A 133 -18.81 0.11 3.94
N THR A 134 -18.39 1.36 3.87
CA THR A 134 -17.51 2.01 4.85
C THR A 134 -18.10 3.37 5.23
N SER A 135 -17.83 3.87 6.44
CA SER A 135 -18.31 5.18 6.90
C SER A 135 -17.59 6.37 6.27
N GLY A 136 -16.74 6.13 5.27
CA GLY A 136 -15.90 7.05 4.53
C GLY A 136 -14.94 6.27 3.63
N ALA A 137 -13.91 6.91 3.07
CA ALA A 137 -12.97 6.25 2.17
C ALA A 137 -12.34 5.00 2.82
N ALA A 138 -12.43 3.86 2.13
CA ALA A 138 -11.86 2.61 2.62
C ALA A 138 -10.34 2.74 2.79
N PRO A 139 -9.76 2.26 3.91
CA PRO A 139 -8.32 2.29 4.11
C PRO A 139 -7.64 1.29 3.16
N GLY A 140 -6.46 1.65 2.63
CA GLY A 140 -5.72 0.78 1.69
C GLY A 140 -5.44 -0.62 2.24
N SER A 141 -5.23 -0.75 3.56
CA SER A 141 -5.01 -2.02 4.28
C SER A 141 -6.26 -2.89 4.47
N ALA A 142 -7.44 -2.38 4.09
CA ALA A 142 -8.64 -3.19 3.93
C ALA A 142 -8.82 -3.57 2.46
N ILE A 143 -8.55 -2.64 1.54
CA ILE A 143 -8.69 -2.86 0.09
C ILE A 143 -7.76 -3.99 -0.38
N ASP A 144 -6.50 -4.02 0.06
CA ASP A 144 -5.55 -5.08 -0.31
C ASP A 144 -6.05 -6.48 0.08
N LYS A 145 -6.56 -6.65 1.31
CA LYS A 145 -7.15 -7.90 1.81
C LYS A 145 -8.40 -8.28 1.04
N LEU A 146 -9.26 -7.30 0.74
CA LEU A 146 -10.49 -7.55 -0.03
C LEU A 146 -10.14 -8.05 -1.44
N VAL A 147 -9.19 -7.40 -2.11
CA VAL A 147 -8.72 -7.82 -3.45
C VAL A 147 -8.17 -9.24 -3.40
N LEU A 148 -7.26 -9.56 -2.47
CA LEU A 148 -6.71 -10.91 -2.32
C LEU A 148 -7.79 -11.96 -2.02
N HIS A 149 -8.74 -11.64 -1.15
CA HIS A 149 -9.83 -12.55 -0.81
C HIS A 149 -10.76 -12.81 -2.01
N CYS A 150 -11.09 -11.76 -2.78
CA CYS A 150 -11.86 -11.90 -4.02
C CYS A 150 -11.14 -12.79 -5.03
N ILE A 151 -9.84 -12.59 -5.25
CA ILE A 151 -9.03 -13.44 -6.15
C ILE A 151 -9.11 -14.90 -5.72
N VAL A 152 -8.88 -15.20 -4.45
CA VAL A 152 -8.93 -16.59 -3.93
C VAL A 152 -10.31 -17.22 -4.13
N LEU A 153 -11.40 -16.48 -3.87
CA LEU A 153 -12.75 -16.99 -4.07
C LEU A 153 -13.06 -17.28 -5.54
N LEU A 154 -12.60 -16.41 -6.45
CA LEU A 154 -12.76 -16.58 -7.90
C LEU A 154 -11.99 -17.81 -8.40
N SER A 155 -10.73 -17.95 -7.99
CA SER A 155 -9.91 -19.10 -8.36
C SER A 155 -10.49 -20.41 -7.84
N ASN A 156 -11.05 -20.42 -6.62
CA ASN A 156 -11.76 -21.60 -6.09
C ASN A 156 -13.05 -21.95 -6.86
N ALA A 157 -13.67 -20.97 -7.51
CA ALA A 157 -14.81 -21.18 -8.39
C ALA A 157 -14.39 -21.60 -9.81
N GLY A 158 -13.09 -21.73 -10.09
CA GLY A 158 -12.55 -22.08 -11.41
C GLY A 158 -12.41 -20.88 -12.35
N VAL A 159 -12.51 -19.65 -11.84
CA VAL A 159 -12.29 -18.42 -12.62
C VAL A 159 -10.81 -18.02 -12.54
N VAL A 160 -10.18 -17.84 -13.69
CA VAL A 160 -8.80 -17.34 -13.79
C VAL A 160 -8.83 -15.81 -13.74
N VAL A 161 -8.01 -15.22 -12.87
CA VAL A 161 -7.92 -13.76 -12.71
C VAL A 161 -6.60 -13.26 -13.27
N ASP A 162 -6.62 -12.74 -14.50
CA ASP A 162 -5.40 -12.24 -15.16
C ASP A 162 -4.98 -10.85 -14.69
N ALA A 163 -5.94 -9.98 -14.37
CA ALA A 163 -5.66 -8.59 -14.06
C ALA A 163 -6.65 -7.97 -13.06
N VAL A 164 -6.16 -6.98 -12.31
CA VAL A 164 -6.94 -6.10 -11.45
C VAL A 164 -6.88 -4.68 -11.99
N THR A 165 -8.05 -4.06 -12.16
CA THR A 165 -8.18 -2.66 -12.59
C THR A 165 -8.66 -1.78 -11.46
N CYS A 166 -8.03 -0.62 -11.25
CA CYS A 166 -8.52 0.37 -10.28
C CYS A 166 -8.22 1.81 -10.72
N ASP A 167 -8.87 2.77 -10.08
CA ASP A 167 -8.48 4.17 -10.20
C ASP A 167 -7.14 4.46 -9.50
N ASN A 168 -6.60 5.66 -9.71
CA ASN A 168 -5.37 6.09 -9.06
C ASN A 168 -5.63 6.89 -7.77
N SER A 169 -6.56 6.46 -6.92
CA SER A 169 -6.81 7.09 -5.62
C SER A 169 -5.71 6.80 -4.59
N THR A 170 -5.62 7.60 -3.53
CA THR A 170 -4.59 7.41 -2.49
C THR A 170 -4.71 6.07 -1.76
N SER A 171 -5.95 5.64 -1.47
CA SER A 171 -6.19 4.34 -0.84
C SER A 171 -5.80 3.18 -1.76
N ASN A 172 -6.14 3.24 -3.05
CA ASN A 172 -5.78 2.20 -4.02
C ASN A 172 -4.27 2.14 -4.23
N ARG A 173 -3.56 3.28 -4.34
CA ARG A 173 -2.09 3.29 -4.37
C ARG A 173 -1.48 2.63 -3.13
N SER A 174 -2.03 2.90 -1.95
CA SER A 174 -1.56 2.30 -0.70
C SER A 174 -1.74 0.78 -0.70
N ALA A 175 -2.89 0.29 -1.16
CA ALA A 175 -3.17 -1.14 -1.31
C ALA A 175 -2.25 -1.81 -2.35
N LEU A 176 -2.05 -1.19 -3.51
CA LEU A 176 -1.14 -1.71 -4.53
C LEU A 176 0.31 -1.78 -4.04
N ASN A 177 0.76 -0.75 -3.30
CA ASN A 177 2.09 -0.75 -2.70
C ASN A 177 2.27 -1.88 -1.68
N SER A 178 1.25 -2.22 -0.89
CA SER A 178 1.33 -3.35 0.05
C SER A 178 1.40 -4.71 -0.65
N LEU A 179 0.85 -4.80 -1.87
CA LEU A 179 0.98 -5.96 -2.76
C LEU A 179 2.31 -5.99 -3.54
N GLY A 180 3.18 -4.99 -3.37
CA GLY A 180 4.48 -4.93 -4.06
C GLY A 180 4.44 -4.32 -5.46
N VAL A 181 3.31 -3.74 -5.86
CA VAL A 181 3.17 -2.96 -7.10
C VAL A 181 3.68 -1.55 -6.84
N SER A 182 4.50 -1.01 -7.74
CA SER A 182 5.15 0.28 -7.58
C SER A 182 5.28 0.99 -8.92
N GLY A 183 4.91 2.27 -8.94
CA GLY A 183 5.08 3.16 -10.09
C GLY A 183 6.34 4.03 -10.03
N ASP A 184 7.24 3.78 -9.06
CA ASP A 184 8.49 4.54 -8.94
C ASP A 184 9.41 4.24 -10.13
N ILE A 185 9.98 5.28 -10.75
CA ILE A 185 10.92 5.19 -11.87
C ILE A 185 12.10 4.27 -11.53
N ALA A 186 12.56 4.27 -10.28
CA ALA A 186 13.67 3.43 -9.83
C ALA A 186 13.28 1.96 -9.64
N ARG A 187 11.99 1.69 -9.39
CA ARG A 187 11.47 0.35 -9.09
C ARG A 187 10.04 0.23 -9.60
N VAL A 188 9.91 0.05 -10.90
CA VAL A 188 8.63 -0.19 -11.55
C VAL A 188 8.25 -1.65 -11.35
N SER A 189 7.07 -1.89 -10.79
CA SER A 189 6.44 -3.20 -10.68
C SER A 189 4.96 -3.04 -10.99
N THR A 190 4.46 -3.75 -12.00
CA THR A 190 3.08 -3.64 -12.49
C THR A 190 2.25 -4.89 -12.22
N SER A 191 2.77 -5.82 -11.40
CA SER A 191 2.12 -7.09 -11.11
C SER A 191 2.48 -7.58 -9.72
N PHE A 192 1.71 -8.54 -9.22
CA PHE A 192 2.00 -9.26 -7.98
C PHE A 192 1.68 -10.75 -8.16
N GLU A 193 2.29 -11.60 -7.34
CA GLU A 193 2.09 -13.05 -7.40
C GLU A 193 0.66 -13.44 -6.99
N HIS A 194 0.09 -14.46 -7.65
CA HIS A 194 -1.21 -14.98 -7.25
C HIS A 194 -1.12 -15.57 -5.82
N PRO A 195 -2.08 -15.27 -4.92
CA PRO A 195 -1.98 -15.61 -3.49
C PRO A 195 -1.88 -17.10 -3.17
N TRP A 196 -2.27 -17.97 -4.11
CA TRP A 196 -2.23 -19.43 -3.96
C TRP A 196 -1.23 -20.12 -4.89
N ASP A 197 -0.82 -19.45 -5.98
CA ASP A 197 0.06 -20.04 -6.99
C ASP A 197 1.16 -19.04 -7.36
N SER A 198 2.35 -19.24 -6.82
CA SER A 198 3.51 -18.38 -7.09
C SER A 198 4.01 -18.46 -8.54
N SER A 199 3.51 -19.40 -9.35
CA SER A 199 3.85 -19.48 -10.78
C SER A 199 2.99 -18.55 -11.65
N GLU A 200 1.88 -18.06 -11.11
CA GLU A 200 0.98 -17.13 -11.77
C GLU A 200 1.17 -15.70 -11.24
N VAL A 201 1.01 -14.73 -12.13
CA VAL A 201 1.12 -13.30 -11.80
C VAL A 201 -0.14 -12.58 -12.23
N ILE A 202 -0.60 -11.68 -11.37
CA ILE A 202 -1.78 -10.86 -11.61
C ILE A 202 -1.30 -9.48 -12.02
N GLN A 203 -1.71 -9.04 -13.21
CA GLN A 203 -1.36 -7.73 -13.73
C GLN A 203 -2.21 -6.64 -13.07
N VAL A 204 -1.65 -5.45 -12.89
CA VAL A 204 -2.39 -4.29 -12.39
C VAL A 204 -2.47 -3.24 -13.47
N ILE A 205 -3.69 -2.82 -13.76
CA ILE A 205 -4.00 -1.81 -14.76
C ILE A 205 -4.66 -0.62 -14.06
N ILE A 206 -4.01 0.54 -14.12
CA ILE A 206 -4.60 1.78 -13.64
C ILE A 206 -5.49 2.36 -14.73
N ASP A 207 -6.71 2.79 -14.37
CA ASP A 207 -7.69 3.32 -15.31
C ASP A 207 -7.12 4.50 -16.15
N PRO A 208 -6.90 4.31 -17.47
CA PRO A 208 -6.31 5.35 -18.32
C PRO A 208 -7.15 6.64 -18.42
N PRO A 209 -8.49 6.59 -18.58
CA PRO A 209 -9.36 7.77 -18.49
C PRO A 209 -9.12 8.63 -17.24
N HIS A 210 -8.96 8.02 -16.06
CA HIS A 210 -8.62 8.73 -14.83
C HIS A 210 -7.23 9.37 -14.89
N ILE A 211 -6.24 8.72 -15.50
CA ILE A 211 -4.89 9.29 -15.70
C ILE A 211 -4.94 10.57 -16.53
N PHE A 212 -5.63 10.58 -17.68
CA PHE A 212 -5.75 11.79 -18.52
C PHE A 212 -6.40 12.95 -17.77
N LYS A 213 -7.44 12.68 -16.97
CA LYS A 213 -8.07 13.70 -16.11
C LYS A 213 -7.08 14.26 -15.09
N CYS A 214 -6.29 13.40 -14.46
CA CYS A 214 -5.27 13.81 -13.49
C CYS A 214 -4.19 14.68 -14.14
N ILE A 215 -3.68 14.32 -15.32
CA ILE A 215 -2.71 15.12 -16.08
C ILE A 215 -3.29 16.49 -16.38
N ARG A 216 -4.47 16.57 -17.01
CA ARG A 216 -5.13 17.86 -17.30
C ARG A 216 -5.32 18.69 -16.03
N ASN A 217 -5.84 18.10 -14.95
CA ASN A 217 -6.06 18.83 -13.70
C ASN A 217 -4.77 19.31 -13.05
N SER A 218 -3.68 18.55 -13.19
CA SER A 218 -2.36 18.97 -12.75
C SER A 218 -1.88 20.19 -13.54
N LEU A 219 -2.06 20.19 -14.87
CA LEU A 219 -1.72 21.36 -15.71
C LEU A 219 -2.51 22.60 -15.30
N LEU A 220 -3.83 22.45 -15.08
CA LEU A 220 -4.71 23.54 -14.68
C LEU A 220 -4.35 24.10 -13.30
N LYS A 221 -3.89 23.25 -12.38
CA LYS A 221 -3.53 23.66 -11.01
C LYS A 221 -2.12 24.25 -10.92
N ALA A 222 -1.15 23.62 -11.56
CA ALA A 222 0.25 24.04 -11.52
C ALA A 222 0.58 25.13 -12.55
N GLY A 223 -0.26 25.29 -13.57
CA GLY A 223 -0.08 26.20 -14.70
C GLY A 223 0.97 25.75 -15.72
N LYS A 224 1.77 24.72 -15.41
CA LYS A 224 2.87 24.27 -16.26
C LYS A 224 3.33 22.83 -16.02
N PHE A 225 4.01 22.29 -17.03
CA PHE A 225 4.78 21.05 -16.98
C PHE A 225 6.21 21.28 -17.42
N LEU A 226 7.15 20.64 -16.74
CA LEU A 226 8.54 20.54 -17.17
C LEU A 226 8.71 19.25 -17.97
N LEU A 227 9.31 19.38 -19.14
CA LEU A 227 9.68 18.29 -20.03
C LEU A 227 11.21 18.08 -19.98
N PRO A 228 11.70 16.90 -20.41
CA PRO A 228 13.13 16.66 -20.50
C PRO A 228 13.87 17.72 -21.32
N GLY A 229 15.04 18.14 -20.84
CA GLY A 229 15.87 19.17 -21.47
C GLY A 229 15.39 20.60 -21.21
N ASP A 230 14.87 20.88 -20.02
CA ASP A 230 14.42 22.21 -19.54
C ASP A 230 13.37 22.89 -20.43
N LYS A 231 12.60 22.09 -21.18
CA LYS A 231 11.46 22.57 -21.95
C LYS A 231 10.25 22.69 -21.04
N GLU A 232 9.42 23.70 -21.25
CA GLU A 232 8.24 23.94 -20.43
C GLU A 232 6.98 24.03 -21.31
N VAL A 233 5.93 23.35 -20.89
CA VAL A 233 4.59 23.49 -21.47
C VAL A 233 3.72 24.20 -20.45
N GLN A 234 3.30 25.43 -20.79
CA GLN A 234 2.44 26.24 -19.94
C GLN A 234 1.00 26.16 -20.42
N HIS A 235 0.07 26.25 -19.47
CA HIS A 235 -1.35 26.40 -19.76
C HIS A 235 -1.64 27.61 -20.67
N PHE A 236 -0.86 28.69 -20.50
CA PHE A 236 -0.89 29.88 -21.35
C PHE A 236 -0.77 29.58 -22.85
N HIS A 237 0.04 28.60 -23.26
CA HIS A 237 0.19 28.24 -24.68
C HIS A 237 -1.14 27.80 -25.30
N PHE A 238 -1.98 27.13 -24.52
CA PHE A 238 -3.30 26.69 -24.97
C PHE A 238 -4.31 27.84 -25.00
N GLU A 239 -4.19 28.82 -24.10
CA GLU A 239 -5.01 30.04 -24.13
C GLU A 239 -4.70 30.87 -25.38
N ALA A 240 -3.41 31.10 -25.66
CA ALA A 240 -2.95 31.84 -26.82
C ALA A 240 -3.37 31.18 -28.14
N LEU A 241 -3.33 29.84 -28.21
CA LEU A 241 -3.81 29.10 -29.38
C LEU A 241 -5.31 29.26 -29.59
N LEU A 242 -6.11 29.18 -28.51
CA LEU A 242 -7.56 29.37 -28.60
C LEU A 242 -7.91 30.79 -29.05
N ASP A 243 -7.24 31.80 -28.50
CA ASP A 243 -7.46 33.20 -28.89
C ASP A 243 -7.08 33.47 -30.34
N TYR A 244 -6.01 32.84 -30.84
CA TYR A 244 -5.60 32.92 -32.25
C TYR A 244 -6.64 32.27 -33.18
N GLU A 245 -7.14 31.09 -32.83
CA GLU A 245 -8.15 30.34 -33.60
C GLU A 245 -9.52 31.05 -33.62
N GLU A 246 -9.93 31.69 -32.53
CA GLU A 246 -11.19 32.45 -32.47
C GLU A 246 -11.19 33.69 -33.39
N GLN A 247 -10.02 34.21 -33.76
CA GLN A 247 -9.88 35.32 -34.70
C GLN A 247 -9.96 34.89 -36.17
N GLN A 248 -9.84 33.59 -36.46
CA GLN A 248 -9.88 33.09 -37.84
C GLN A 248 -11.33 32.87 -38.28
N ALA A 249 -11.74 33.52 -39.37
CA ALA A 249 -13.09 33.38 -39.95
C ALA A 249 -13.30 32.10 -40.78
N GLY A 250 -12.35 31.15 -40.75
CA GLY A 250 -12.25 30.02 -41.68
C GLY A 250 -11.97 28.67 -41.05
N LEU A 251 -11.20 27.82 -41.74
CA LEU A 251 -10.78 26.51 -41.22
C LEU A 251 -9.88 26.68 -40.01
N ARG A 252 -10.31 26.10 -38.88
CA ARG A 252 -9.51 26.00 -37.66
C ARG A 252 -8.59 24.79 -37.72
N ALA A 253 -7.34 24.94 -37.32
CA ALA A 253 -6.42 23.80 -37.19
C ALA A 253 -6.85 22.91 -36.02
N VAL A 254 -7.40 23.53 -34.96
CA VAL A 254 -7.90 22.82 -33.79
C VAL A 254 -9.41 23.07 -33.55
N PRO A 255 -10.30 22.47 -34.37
CA PRO A 255 -11.74 22.79 -34.32
C PRO A 255 -12.45 22.31 -33.05
N LYS A 256 -11.87 21.33 -32.34
CA LYS A 256 -12.43 20.75 -31.11
C LYS A 256 -12.03 21.53 -29.86
N LEU A 257 -11.00 22.37 -29.92
CA LEU A 257 -10.58 23.17 -28.78
C LEU A 257 -11.60 24.27 -28.53
N THR A 258 -12.03 24.39 -27.28
CA THR A 258 -13.03 25.37 -26.83
C THR A 258 -12.64 25.90 -25.47
N LYS A 259 -13.27 27.01 -25.05
CA LYS A 259 -13.10 27.59 -23.71
C LYS A 259 -13.30 26.57 -22.57
N ALA A 260 -14.18 25.58 -22.75
CA ALA A 260 -14.42 24.53 -21.76
C ALA A 260 -13.23 23.56 -21.56
N HIS A 261 -12.31 23.46 -22.53
CA HIS A 261 -11.09 22.67 -22.38
C HIS A 261 -10.05 23.40 -21.53
N ILE A 262 -9.96 24.71 -21.71
CA ILE A 262 -8.96 25.58 -21.07
C ILE A 262 -9.39 25.98 -19.65
N ARG A 263 -10.67 26.34 -19.49
CA ARG A 263 -11.25 26.84 -18.24
C ARG A 263 -12.51 26.01 -17.88
N PRO A 264 -12.35 24.71 -17.58
CA PRO A 264 -13.49 23.86 -17.23
C PRO A 264 -14.06 24.24 -15.86
N ASN A 265 -15.39 24.22 -15.74
CA ASN A 265 -16.06 24.22 -14.44
C ASN A 265 -15.89 22.86 -13.73
N ASP A 266 -16.36 22.76 -12.48
CA ASP A 266 -16.12 21.56 -11.67
C ASP A 266 -16.75 20.28 -12.24
N PHE A 267 -17.90 20.37 -12.89
CA PHE A 267 -18.51 19.23 -13.59
C PHE A 267 -17.74 18.86 -14.87
N GLN A 268 -17.26 19.86 -15.61
CA GLN A 268 -16.47 19.67 -16.83
C GLN A 268 -15.09 19.05 -16.52
N LYS A 269 -14.52 19.30 -15.33
CA LYS A 269 -13.32 18.60 -14.85
C LYS A 269 -13.54 17.10 -14.69
N LEU A 270 -14.78 16.62 -14.52
CA LEU A 270 -15.04 15.18 -14.45
C LEU A 270 -15.12 14.53 -15.85
N SER A 271 -15.29 15.32 -16.91
CA SER A 271 -15.38 14.84 -18.29
C SER A 271 -14.03 14.34 -18.81
N VAL A 272 -13.97 13.04 -19.11
CA VAL A 272 -12.83 12.40 -19.79
C VAL A 272 -12.72 12.91 -21.23
N LYS A 273 -13.85 13.11 -21.92
CA LYS A 273 -13.89 13.60 -23.30
C LYS A 273 -13.12 14.91 -23.45
N LEU A 274 -13.37 15.88 -22.57
CA LEU A 274 -12.66 17.16 -22.59
C LEU A 274 -11.19 17.02 -22.22
N ALA A 275 -10.84 16.11 -21.31
CA ALA A 275 -9.44 15.84 -20.97
C ALA A 275 -8.66 15.30 -22.18
N VAL A 276 -9.18 14.26 -22.83
CA VAL A 276 -8.51 13.56 -23.93
C VAL A 276 -8.41 14.46 -25.17
N GLN A 277 -9.46 15.22 -25.49
CA GLN A 277 -9.44 16.15 -26.63
C GLN A 277 -8.41 17.27 -26.47
N ALA A 278 -8.10 17.68 -25.24
CA ALA A 278 -7.06 18.67 -24.96
C ALA A 278 -5.63 18.05 -24.95
N SER A 279 -5.50 16.78 -24.60
CA SER A 279 -4.19 16.08 -24.50
C SER A 279 -3.64 15.55 -25.82
N LEU A 280 -4.47 15.47 -26.86
CA LEU A 280 -4.07 14.99 -28.20
C LEU A 280 -3.75 16.14 -29.19
N LEU A 281 -3.46 17.33 -28.66
CA LEU A 281 -3.02 18.51 -29.41
C LEU A 281 -1.50 18.62 -29.38
#